data_AF-A0A924KGE9-F1
#
_entry.id   AF-A0A924KGE9-F1
#
_cell.length_a   1.000
_cell.length_b   1.000
_cell.length_c   1.000
_cell.angle_alpha   90.00
_cell.angle_beta   90.00
_cell.angle_gamma   90.00
#
_symmetry.space_group_name_H-M   'P 1'
#
loop_
_entity.id
_entity.type
_entity.pdbx_description
1 polymer ?
#
loop_
_entity_poly.entity_id
_entity_poly.type
_entity_poly.pdbx_seq_one_letter_code
_entity_poly.pdbx_strand_id
1 'polypeptide(L)'
;VFNGGGEASVVVAAVLGGKGNYGFNAANETYGDMIEMGILDPTKVTRTALQNAASVASVMLTTECMIAEAPKAERGGMGGGDMGGMGGMGGMGM
;
A
#
# COMPACT_ATOMS: atom_id res chain seq x y z
N VAL A 1 -5.61 10.61 -16.38
CA VAL A 1 -5.01 11.97 -16.28
C VAL A 1 -5.41 12.73 -15.01
N PHE A 2 -6.00 12.07 -14.00
CA PHE A 2 -6.36 12.72 -12.72
C PHE A 2 -5.17 13.45 -12.08
N ASN A 3 -3.97 12.84 -12.08
CA ASN A 3 -2.74 13.46 -11.59
C ASN A 3 -2.09 14.45 -12.58
N GLY A 4 -2.65 14.60 -13.78
CA GLY A 4 -2.15 15.46 -14.86
C GLY A 4 -3.19 16.47 -15.37
N GLY A 5 -4.25 16.74 -14.61
CA GLY A 5 -5.25 17.78 -14.92
C GLY A 5 -6.27 17.48 -16.02
N GLY A 6 -6.03 16.46 -16.86
CA GLY A 6 -6.96 16.11 -17.95
C GLY A 6 -8.22 15.36 -17.49
N GLU A 7 -9.29 15.44 -18.30
CA GLU A 7 -10.54 14.71 -18.06
C GLU A 7 -10.32 13.20 -18.33
N ALA A 8 -10.53 12.38 -17.30
CA ALA A 8 -10.10 10.99 -17.31
C ALA A 8 -10.97 10.10 -18.22
N SER A 9 -12.27 10.34 -18.30
CA SER A 9 -13.19 9.47 -19.04
C SER A 9 -12.99 9.55 -20.56
N VAL A 10 -12.76 10.75 -21.08
CA VAL A 10 -12.45 11.06 -22.48
C VAL A 10 -11.13 10.41 -22.89
N VAL A 11 -10.08 10.56 -22.07
CA VAL A 11 -8.77 9.97 -22.38
C VAL A 11 -8.82 8.45 -22.37
N VAL A 12 -9.50 7.86 -21.37
CA VAL A 12 -9.68 6.41 -21.32
C VAL A 12 -10.48 5.91 -22.52
N ALA A 13 -11.57 6.59 -22.89
CA ALA A 13 -12.36 6.24 -24.07
C ALA A 13 -11.54 6.30 -25.36
N ALA A 14 -10.71 7.34 -25.53
CA ALA A 14 -9.83 7.48 -26.68
C ALA A 14 -8.79 6.35 -26.75
N VAL A 15 -8.13 6.04 -25.63
CA VAL A 15 -7.13 4.94 -25.56
C VAL A 15 -7.78 3.58 -25.83
N LEU A 16 -8.97 3.32 -25.28
CA LEU A 16 -9.73 2.08 -25.52
C LEU A 16 -10.16 1.91 -26.99
N GLY A 17 -10.39 3.02 -27.71
CA GLY A 17 -10.67 3.00 -29.14
C GLY A 17 -9.45 2.68 -30.02
N GLY A 18 -8.25 2.78 -29.46
CA GLY A 18 -6.99 2.43 -30.12
C GLY A 18 -6.69 0.93 -30.11
N LYS A 19 -5.55 0.56 -30.68
CA LYS A 19 -5.04 -0.82 -30.72
C LYS A 19 -3.53 -0.84 -30.51
N GLY A 20 -3.00 -1.98 -30.07
CA GLY A 20 -1.56 -2.17 -29.91
C GLY A 20 -0.98 -1.20 -28.87
N ASN A 21 0.05 -0.45 -29.27
CA ASN A 21 0.75 0.49 -28.38
C ASN A 21 0.14 1.89 -28.35
N TYR A 22 -1.04 2.09 -28.93
CA TYR A 22 -1.70 3.39 -28.89
C TYR A 22 -2.00 3.78 -27.43
N GLY A 23 -1.58 4.99 -27.05
CA GLY A 23 -1.76 5.50 -25.70
C GLY A 23 -1.79 7.01 -25.64
N PHE A 24 -1.71 7.53 -24.42
CA PHE A 24 -1.73 8.95 -24.11
C PHE A 24 -0.48 9.33 -23.32
N ASN A 25 0.27 10.28 -23.84
CA ASN A 25 1.43 10.87 -23.18
C ASN A 25 0.98 11.99 -22.24
N ALA A 26 0.99 11.72 -20.94
CA ALA A 26 0.56 12.67 -19.92
C ALA A 26 1.53 13.85 -19.72
N ALA A 27 2.75 13.82 -20.26
CA ALA A 27 3.72 14.91 -20.10
C ALA A 27 3.44 16.10 -21.03
N ASN A 28 2.80 15.86 -22.19
CA ASN A 28 2.53 16.88 -23.20
C ASN A 28 1.14 16.75 -23.85
N GLU A 29 0.29 15.88 -23.31
CA GLU A 29 -1.11 15.69 -23.70
C GLU A 29 -1.32 15.19 -25.14
N THR A 30 -0.36 14.44 -25.69
CA THR A 30 -0.46 13.87 -27.04
C THR A 30 -0.89 12.41 -27.05
N TYR A 31 -1.55 11.97 -28.12
CA TYR A 31 -1.90 10.58 -28.37
C TYR A 31 -1.05 9.99 -29.49
N GLY A 32 -0.72 8.71 -29.41
CA GLY A 32 0.01 8.00 -30.46
C GLY A 32 0.67 6.71 -29.97
N ASP A 33 1.65 6.22 -30.72
CA ASP A 33 2.37 5.00 -30.37
C ASP A 33 3.35 5.26 -29.21
N MET A 34 3.10 4.59 -28.09
CA MET A 34 3.88 4.79 -26.87
C MET A 34 5.33 4.30 -26.98
N ILE A 35 5.61 3.31 -27.86
CA ILE A 35 6.97 2.83 -28.11
C ILE A 35 7.74 3.86 -28.92
N GLU A 36 7.14 4.42 -29.97
CA GLU A 36 7.76 5.50 -30.76
C GLU A 36 8.03 6.74 -29.91
N MET A 37 7.16 7.03 -28.94
CA MET A 37 7.35 8.12 -27.97
C MET A 37 8.40 7.80 -26.88
N GLY A 38 8.94 6.58 -26.85
CA GLY A 38 9.93 6.15 -25.84
C GLY A 38 9.34 5.90 -24.45
N ILE A 39 8.01 5.77 -24.34
CA ILE A 39 7.29 5.50 -23.10
C ILE A 39 6.93 4.02 -23.06
N LEU A 40 7.86 3.21 -22.58
CA LEU A 40 7.70 1.76 -22.50
C LEU A 40 8.09 1.23 -21.13
N ASP A 41 7.37 0.23 -20.67
CA ASP A 41 7.69 -0.48 -19.43
C ASP A 41 8.23 -1.89 -19.74
N PRO A 42 9.28 -2.36 -19.04
CA PRO A 42 9.72 -3.74 -19.16
C PRO A 42 8.59 -4.70 -18.78
N THR A 43 8.40 -5.78 -19.55
CA THR A 43 7.30 -6.75 -19.34
C THR A 43 7.23 -7.29 -17.92
N LYS A 44 8.38 -7.46 -17.25
CA LYS A 44 8.45 -7.93 -15.87
C LYS A 44 7.75 -6.97 -14.90
N VAL A 45 7.82 -5.65 -15.12
CA VAL A 45 7.21 -4.64 -14.23
C VAL A 45 5.71 -4.82 -14.20
N THR A 46 5.03 -4.72 -15.35
CA THR A 46 3.57 -4.84 -15.43
C THR A 46 3.07 -6.20 -14.95
N ARG A 47 3.77 -7.29 -15.33
CA ARG A 47 3.39 -8.64 -14.92
C ARG A 47 3.47 -8.82 -13.40
N THR A 48 4.60 -8.46 -12.80
CA THR A 48 4.81 -8.66 -11.35
C THR A 48 3.90 -7.74 -10.53
N ALA A 49 3.68 -6.50 -10.97
CA ALA A 49 2.74 -5.59 -10.31
C ALA A 49 1.33 -6.19 -10.26
N LEU A 50 0.80 -6.68 -11.40
CA LEU A 50 -0.52 -7.28 -11.46
C LEU A 50 -0.62 -8.55 -10.59
N GLN A 51 0.36 -9.44 -10.70
CA GLN A 51 0.36 -10.70 -9.94
C GLN A 51 0.40 -10.47 -8.43
N ASN A 52 1.24 -9.53 -7.96
CA ASN A 52 1.34 -9.21 -6.55
C ASN A 52 0.07 -8.54 -6.03
N ALA A 53 -0.52 -7.62 -6.81
CA ALA A 53 -1.78 -6.97 -6.45
C ALA A 53 -2.93 -7.99 -6.35
N ALA A 54 -3.05 -8.88 -7.35
CA ALA A 54 -4.06 -9.94 -7.34
C ALA A 54 -3.86 -10.91 -6.16
N SER A 55 -2.62 -11.22 -5.80
CA SER A 55 -2.28 -12.10 -4.67
C SER A 55 -2.72 -11.50 -3.33
N VAL A 56 -2.43 -10.21 -3.08
CA VAL A 56 -2.88 -9.56 -1.84
C VAL A 56 -4.40 -9.39 -1.84
N ALA A 57 -5.00 -8.99 -2.96
CA ALA A 57 -6.44 -8.83 -3.07
C ALA A 57 -7.18 -10.16 -2.82
N SER A 58 -6.67 -11.29 -3.33
CA SER A 58 -7.30 -12.60 -3.10
C SER A 58 -7.26 -12.98 -1.63
N VAL A 59 -6.12 -12.82 -0.95
CA VAL A 59 -6.00 -13.08 0.49
C VAL A 59 -6.99 -12.21 1.27
N MET A 60 -7.06 -10.91 0.98
CA MET A 60 -7.96 -9.99 1.67
C MET A 60 -9.44 -10.34 1.44
N LEU A 61 -9.82 -10.72 0.23
CA LEU A 61 -11.21 -11.08 -0.10
C LEU A 61 -11.65 -12.39 0.55
N THR A 62 -10.75 -13.33 0.79
CA THR A 62 -11.06 -14.63 1.41
C THR A 62 -10.84 -14.66 2.92
N THR A 63 -10.35 -13.57 3.51
CA THR A 63 -10.12 -13.49 4.95
C THR A 63 -11.39 -13.03 5.65
N GLU A 64 -12.08 -13.96 6.29
CA GLU A 64 -13.34 -13.69 7.02
C GLU A 64 -13.12 -13.01 8.38
N CYS A 65 -11.93 -13.15 8.98
CA CYS A 65 -11.62 -12.58 10.29
C CYS A 65 -10.14 -12.21 10.39
N MET A 66 -9.87 -11.04 10.96
CA MET A 66 -8.54 -10.62 11.39
C MET A 66 -8.55 -10.37 12.89
N ILE A 67 -7.63 -11.02 13.61
CA ILE A 67 -7.45 -10.84 15.05
C ILE A 67 -6.19 -10.01 15.27
N ALA A 68 -6.30 -8.96 16.07
CA ALA A 68 -5.17 -8.12 16.46
C ALA A 68 -5.07 -8.03 18.00
N GLU A 69 -3.86 -7.96 18.52
CA GLU A 69 -3.63 -7.64 19.94
C GLU A 69 -3.94 -6.15 20.19
N ALA A 70 -4.55 -5.85 21.33
CA ALA A 70 -4.69 -4.47 21.78
C ALA A 70 -3.29 -3.85 22.00
N PRO A 71 -3.11 -2.53 21.75
CA PRO A 71 -1.89 -1.84 22.11
C PRO A 71 -1.53 -2.11 23.56
N LYS A 72 -0.32 -2.63 23.79
CA LYS A 72 0.20 -2.80 25.16
C LYS A 72 0.45 -1.41 25.72
N ALA A 73 0.00 -1.14 26.93
CA ALA A 73 0.48 0.02 27.65
C ALA A 73 2.01 -0.11 27.74
N GLU A 74 2.75 0.83 27.17
CA GLU A 74 4.17 0.94 27.48
C GLU A 74 4.28 1.10 28.99
N ARG A 75 4.81 0.08 29.66
CA ARG A 75 5.34 0.26 31.00
C ARG A 75 6.56 1.16 30.79
N GLY A 76 6.34 2.47 30.90
CA GLY A 76 7.36 3.48 30.67
C GLY A 76 8.67 3.01 31.30
N GLY A 77 9.73 3.03 30.50
CA GLY A 77 11.07 2.75 30.98
C GLY A 77 11.38 3.72 32.12
N MET A 78 11.28 3.25 33.36
CA MET A 78 11.92 3.92 34.49
C MET A 78 13.36 3.43 34.51
N GLY A 79 14.17 4.11 33.71
CA GLY A 79 15.59 4.18 33.99
C GLY A 79 15.83 4.87 35.34
N GLY A 80 16.77 4.34 36.09
CA GLY A 80 17.55 5.08 37.08
C GLY A 80 16.86 5.43 38.42
N GLY A 81 17.41 4.86 39.49
CA GLY A 81 17.60 5.61 40.74
C GLY A 81 16.50 5.50 41.80
N ASP A 82 16.87 4.83 42.89
CA ASP A 82 16.64 5.25 44.28
C ASP A 82 15.25 5.72 44.71
N MET A 83 14.52 4.90 45.47
CA MET A 83 13.82 5.32 46.70
C MET A 83 13.40 4.09 47.50
N GLY A 84 14.10 3.84 48.60
CA GLY A 84 13.70 2.88 49.62
C GLY A 84 12.43 3.27 50.36
N GLY A 85 11.82 2.30 51.04
CA GLY A 85 10.77 2.54 52.02
C GLY A 85 9.94 1.30 52.34
N MET A 86 10.14 0.77 53.55
CA MET A 86 9.20 -0.01 54.39
C MET A 86 8.18 -0.94 53.71
N GLY A 87 8.21 -2.25 53.94
CA GLY A 87 8.02 -2.85 55.27
C GLY A 87 6.57 -3.29 55.43
N GLY A 88 6.29 -4.59 55.32
CA GLY A 88 4.93 -5.14 55.38
C GLY A 88 4.94 -6.66 55.57
N MET A 89 4.94 -7.05 56.84
CA MET A 89 5.06 -8.38 57.41
C MET A 89 3.90 -9.34 57.08
N GLY A 90 4.25 -10.59 56.74
CA GLY A 90 3.67 -11.82 57.29
C GLY A 90 2.23 -12.24 56.92
N GLY A 91 2.05 -13.51 56.51
CA GLY A 91 0.73 -14.12 56.48
C GLY A 91 0.64 -15.45 55.73
N MET A 92 0.76 -16.53 56.49
CA MET A 92 0.66 -17.95 56.13
C MET A 92 -0.75 -18.38 55.68
N GLY A 93 -0.89 -19.33 54.74
CA GLY A 93 -2.17 -20.04 54.54
C GLY A 93 -2.31 -20.88 53.27
N MET A 94 -1.85 -22.13 53.34
CA MET A 94 -2.04 -23.31 52.45
C MET A 94 -1.46 -23.27 51.03
#